data_AF-A0A3N9WJG8-F1
#
_entry.id   AF-A0A3N9WJG8-F1
#
_cell.length_a   1.000
_cell.length_b   1.000
_cell.length_c   1.000
_cell.angle_alpha   90.00
_cell.angle_beta   90.00
_cell.angle_gamma   90.00
#
_symmetry.space_group_name_H-M   'P 1'
#
loop_
_entity.id
_entity.type
_entity.pdbx_description
1 polymer ?
#
loop_
_entity_poly.entity_id
_entity_poly.type
_entity_poly.pdbx_seq_one_letter_code
_entity_poly.pdbx_strand_id
1 'polypeptide(L)'
;MLAATATGLLATSLGVAVSATATAAPGGATPRTCKIRTLPYPTDTYRADANAVDPTGRYVAGTALRVGETDNQYLLLFWDGQRVTELESKSTDTPVDINADGVVIGNGSAESGYGQPWRYRDGKLEQLPVLPSTGIFVSAINDAGDIVGYGSDIVPGELVALRWPAARPGTVEVLDAPVDAQAGGITDNGTIVGSAGPFGDWNSWVRRPNGRIDALTFPGAEWSTAGAAAGRWAIGQVWLGGGTSSTRVRWDLRNGSHTLLDQEMPALTDVNAKGVVVGGDRVARGSTSRVLPGGGKGVVVGARSISDSGTIVGFRNILADRLTPVRWTGC
;
A
#
# COMPACT_ATOMS: atom_id res chain seq x y z
N MET A 1 -77.60 30.86 24.45
CA MET A 1 -77.48 32.11 23.67
C MET A 1 -77.04 33.23 24.60
N LEU A 2 -75.81 33.71 24.45
CA LEU A 2 -75.35 35.10 24.58
C LEU A 2 -73.83 35.09 24.75
N ALA A 3 -73.17 35.65 23.75
CA ALA A 3 -71.74 35.83 23.66
C ALA A 3 -71.29 37.03 24.52
N ALA A 4 -70.08 36.97 25.05
CA ALA A 4 -69.32 38.15 25.42
C ALA A 4 -67.82 37.87 25.27
N THR A 5 -67.21 38.62 24.36
CA THR A 5 -65.80 38.70 24.01
C THR A 5 -64.96 39.31 25.12
N ALA A 6 -63.85 38.67 25.50
CA ALA A 6 -62.84 39.23 26.38
C ALA A 6 -61.56 39.56 25.60
N THR A 7 -61.28 40.85 25.49
CA THR A 7 -60.08 41.44 24.88
C THR A 7 -58.91 41.32 25.85
N GLY A 8 -57.89 40.53 25.53
CA GLY A 8 -56.66 40.38 26.32
C GLY A 8 -55.51 41.20 25.74
N LEU A 9 -54.97 42.13 26.53
CA LEU A 9 -53.79 42.94 26.21
C LEU A 9 -52.52 42.08 26.02
N LEU A 10 -51.78 42.33 24.95
CA LEU A 10 -50.41 41.87 24.73
C LEU A 10 -49.44 42.72 25.58
N ALA A 11 -48.75 42.10 26.52
CA ALA A 11 -47.55 42.65 27.16
C ALA A 11 -46.32 41.91 26.61
N THR A 12 -45.54 42.57 25.77
CA THR A 12 -44.27 42.07 25.24
C THR A 12 -43.17 42.29 26.28
N SER A 13 -42.75 41.24 26.96
CA SER A 13 -41.54 41.22 27.78
C SER A 13 -40.32 40.92 26.91
N LEU A 14 -39.44 41.91 26.75
CA LEU A 14 -38.10 41.76 26.18
C LEU A 14 -37.21 41.02 27.19
N GLY A 15 -37.13 39.69 27.05
CA GLY A 15 -36.15 38.87 27.75
C GLY A 15 -34.79 38.96 27.05
N VAL A 16 -33.80 39.56 27.70
CA VAL A 16 -32.40 39.56 27.26
C VAL A 16 -31.86 38.14 27.37
N ALA A 17 -31.64 37.48 26.24
CA ALA A 17 -31.00 36.18 26.17
C ALA A 17 -29.48 36.34 26.44
N VAL A 18 -29.05 35.95 27.63
CA VAL A 18 -27.62 35.79 27.94
C VAL A 18 -27.17 34.48 27.31
N SER A 19 -26.53 34.57 26.14
CA SER A 19 -25.91 33.42 25.48
C SER A 19 -24.73 32.92 26.31
N ALA A 20 -24.95 31.90 27.14
CA ALA A 20 -23.87 31.16 27.77
C ALA A 20 -23.13 30.37 26.67
N THR A 21 -21.93 30.81 26.32
CA THR A 21 -21.00 30.03 25.50
C THR A 21 -20.59 28.79 26.28
N ALA A 22 -21.20 27.64 25.95
CA ALA A 22 -20.74 26.35 26.44
C ALA A 22 -19.38 26.04 25.81
N THR A 23 -18.32 26.27 26.58
CA THR A 23 -16.97 25.84 26.22
C THR A 23 -16.96 24.30 26.26
N ALA A 24 -17.02 23.67 25.09
CA ALA A 24 -16.82 22.23 24.98
C ALA A 24 -15.42 21.90 25.49
N ALA A 25 -15.33 21.15 26.58
CA ALA A 25 -14.08 20.58 27.03
C ALA A 25 -13.51 19.72 25.88
N PRO A 26 -12.21 19.80 25.56
CA PRO A 26 -11.61 18.93 24.57
C PRO A 26 -11.79 17.50 25.07
N GLY A 27 -12.60 16.73 24.35
CA GLY A 27 -12.78 15.31 24.63
C GLY A 27 -11.41 14.65 24.59
N GLY A 28 -10.88 14.31 25.76
CA GLY A 28 -9.62 13.61 25.90
C GLY A 28 -9.75 12.26 25.23
N ALA A 29 -9.34 12.18 23.97
CA ALA A 29 -9.16 10.91 23.30
C ALA A 29 -8.12 10.14 24.12
N THR A 30 -8.56 9.08 24.81
CA THR A 30 -7.65 8.14 25.47
C THR A 30 -6.55 7.76 24.48
N PRO A 31 -5.27 7.82 24.86
CA PRO A 31 -4.17 7.47 23.97
C PRO A 31 -4.43 6.07 23.40
N ARG A 32 -4.65 5.97 22.08
CA ARG A 32 -4.76 4.67 21.42
C ARG A 32 -3.38 4.04 21.49
N THR A 33 -3.27 2.95 22.23
CA THR A 33 -2.07 2.13 22.25
C THR A 33 -2.04 1.30 20.99
N CYS A 34 -0.95 1.41 20.22
CA CYS A 34 -0.68 0.56 19.07
C CYS A 34 -0.57 -0.89 19.57
N LYS A 35 -1.39 -1.79 19.03
CA LYS A 35 -1.50 -3.20 19.46
C LYS A 35 -1.06 -4.11 18.32
N ILE A 36 -0.18 -5.06 18.65
CA ILE A 36 0.22 -6.15 17.75
C ILE A 36 -0.59 -7.42 18.04
N ARG A 37 -0.99 -8.14 17.00
CA ARG A 37 -1.62 -9.47 17.08
C ARG A 37 -1.04 -10.39 16.01
N THR A 38 -0.88 -11.67 16.32
CA THR A 38 -0.54 -12.69 15.33
C THR A 38 -1.79 -13.07 14.54
N LEU A 39 -1.69 -13.10 13.21
CA LEU A 39 -2.76 -13.60 12.34
C LEU A 39 -2.80 -15.13 12.39
N PRO A 40 -3.97 -15.78 12.24
CA PRO A 40 -4.04 -17.25 12.14
C PRO A 40 -3.22 -17.77 10.96
N TYR A 41 -2.48 -18.86 11.14
CA TYR A 41 -1.65 -19.46 10.08
C TYR A 41 -1.41 -20.95 10.37
N PRO A 42 -1.01 -21.76 9.38
CA PRO A 42 -0.88 -23.20 9.54
C PRO A 42 0.23 -23.55 10.53
N THR A 43 -0.06 -24.40 11.53
CA THR A 43 0.84 -24.64 12.66
C THR A 43 2.09 -25.46 12.31
N ASP A 44 2.04 -26.16 11.19
CA ASP A 44 3.12 -26.94 10.58
C ASP A 44 4.10 -26.07 9.76
N THR A 45 3.84 -24.77 9.63
CA THR A 45 4.76 -23.82 8.97
C THR A 45 5.79 -23.27 9.95
N TYR A 46 7.04 -23.16 9.50
CA TYR A 46 8.13 -22.53 10.26
C TYR A 46 8.29 -21.04 9.89
N ARG A 47 7.73 -20.62 8.75
CA ARG A 47 7.71 -19.24 8.29
C ARG A 47 6.34 -18.90 7.73
N ALA A 48 5.75 -17.80 8.17
CA ALA A 48 4.54 -17.22 7.58
C ALA A 48 4.58 -15.68 7.70
N ASP A 49 4.36 -14.98 6.59
CA ASP A 49 4.44 -13.51 6.45
C ASP A 49 3.10 -12.95 5.97
N ALA A 50 2.78 -11.71 6.33
CA ALA A 50 1.63 -10.98 5.83
C ALA A 50 2.13 -9.83 4.94
N ASN A 51 1.96 -9.96 3.64
CA ASN A 51 2.62 -9.14 2.63
C ASN A 51 1.80 -7.90 2.24
N ALA A 52 0.48 -8.03 2.10
CA ALA A 52 -0.40 -6.97 1.63
C ALA A 52 -1.70 -6.90 2.43
N VAL A 53 -2.30 -5.72 2.54
CA VAL A 53 -3.61 -5.50 3.19
C VAL A 53 -4.45 -4.55 2.35
N ASP A 54 -5.75 -4.84 2.21
CA ASP A 54 -6.65 -3.97 1.45
C ASP A 54 -6.92 -2.64 2.18
N PRO A 55 -7.45 -1.60 1.49
CA PRO A 55 -7.73 -0.29 2.08
C PRO A 55 -8.66 -0.35 3.32
N THR A 56 -9.59 -1.32 3.40
CA THR A 56 -10.48 -1.46 4.56
C THR A 56 -9.78 -2.11 5.75
N GLY A 57 -8.70 -2.87 5.52
CA GLY A 57 -8.02 -3.69 6.52
C GLY A 57 -8.68 -5.04 6.77
N ARG A 58 -9.65 -5.46 5.95
CA ARG A 58 -10.36 -6.73 6.11
C ARG A 58 -9.57 -7.89 5.52
N TYR A 59 -9.10 -7.72 4.29
CA TYR A 59 -8.40 -8.72 3.51
C TYR A 59 -6.89 -8.54 3.69
N VAL A 60 -6.20 -9.65 3.92
CA VAL A 60 -4.74 -9.71 3.99
C VAL A 60 -4.29 -10.85 3.08
N ALA A 61 -3.14 -10.70 2.46
CA ALA A 61 -2.51 -11.76 1.68
C ALA A 61 -1.05 -11.91 2.07
N GLY A 62 -0.54 -13.12 2.00
CA GLY A 62 0.82 -13.40 2.39
C GLY A 62 1.30 -14.77 1.97
N THR A 63 2.39 -15.21 2.59
CA THR A 63 3.08 -16.44 2.22
C THR A 63 3.39 -17.28 3.44
N ALA A 64 3.54 -18.59 3.26
CA ALA A 64 4.06 -19.50 4.27
C ALA A 64 5.02 -20.53 3.65
N LEU A 65 5.88 -21.08 4.50
CA LEU A 65 6.74 -22.22 4.20
C LEU A 65 6.60 -23.28 5.29
N ARG A 66 6.43 -24.52 4.85
CA ARG A 66 6.57 -25.71 5.67
C ARG A 66 7.52 -26.71 5.03
N VAL A 67 8.02 -27.64 5.83
CA VAL A 67 8.85 -28.74 5.35
C VAL A 67 7.94 -29.73 4.62
N GLY A 68 8.19 -29.97 3.34
CA GLY A 68 7.54 -31.02 2.56
C GLY A 68 8.35 -32.32 2.59
N GLU A 69 7.88 -33.33 1.86
CA GLU A 69 8.51 -34.66 1.84
C GLU A 69 9.89 -34.67 1.17
N THR A 70 10.05 -33.90 0.09
CA THR A 70 11.31 -33.78 -0.67
C THR A 70 11.94 -32.39 -0.55
N ASP A 71 11.12 -31.34 -0.54
CA ASP A 71 11.53 -29.94 -0.52
C ASP A 71 10.59 -29.10 0.33
N ASN A 72 10.92 -27.82 0.53
CA ASN A 72 9.99 -26.87 1.16
C ASN A 72 8.74 -26.70 0.31
N GLN A 73 7.58 -26.73 0.97
CA GLN A 73 6.29 -26.43 0.35
C GLN A 73 5.94 -24.96 0.58
N TYR A 74 5.70 -24.24 -0.51
CA TYR A 74 5.31 -22.83 -0.50
C TYR A 74 3.80 -22.71 -0.50
N LEU A 75 3.27 -21.87 0.38
CA LEU A 75 1.84 -21.60 0.50
C LEU A 75 1.57 -20.12 0.27
N LEU A 76 0.52 -19.82 -0.48
CA LEU A 76 -0.14 -18.53 -0.47
C LEU A 76 -1.21 -18.56 0.63
N LEU A 77 -1.24 -17.48 1.43
CA LEU A 77 -2.21 -17.30 2.51
C LEU A 77 -3.13 -16.14 2.16
N PHE A 78 -4.44 -16.39 2.22
CA PHE A 78 -5.47 -15.38 1.98
C PHE A 78 -6.38 -15.27 3.19
N TRP A 79 -6.37 -14.12 3.87
CA TRP A 79 -7.20 -13.88 5.03
C TRP A 79 -8.44 -13.06 4.68
N ASP A 80 -9.61 -13.52 5.13
CA ASP A 80 -10.82 -12.70 5.30
C ASP A 80 -11.12 -12.61 6.81
N GLY A 81 -10.71 -11.51 7.42
CA GLY A 81 -10.82 -11.32 8.87
C GLY A 81 -9.95 -12.30 9.66
N GLN A 82 -10.55 -13.36 10.21
CA GLN A 82 -9.84 -14.42 10.96
C GLN A 82 -9.81 -15.75 10.23
N ARG A 83 -10.52 -15.86 9.10
CA ARG A 83 -10.48 -17.06 8.27
C ARG A 83 -9.27 -16.96 7.35
N VAL A 84 -8.45 -18.01 7.32
CA VAL A 84 -7.34 -18.14 6.38
C VAL A 84 -7.69 -19.23 5.37
N THR A 85 -7.46 -18.94 4.10
CA THR A 85 -7.46 -19.91 3.00
C THR A 85 -6.01 -20.12 2.57
N GLU A 86 -5.63 -21.38 2.48
CA GLU A 86 -4.30 -21.81 2.05
C GLU A 86 -4.40 -22.30 0.62
N LEU A 87 -3.44 -21.90 -0.21
CA LEU A 87 -3.27 -22.42 -1.54
C LEU A 87 -1.81 -22.82 -1.72
N GLU A 88 -1.57 -24.07 -2.08
CA GLU A 88 -0.23 -24.52 -2.44
C GLU A 88 0.23 -23.82 -3.71
N SER A 89 1.42 -23.25 -3.64
CA SER A 89 2.10 -22.60 -4.75
C SER A 89 3.12 -23.55 -5.34
N LYS A 90 3.01 -23.80 -6.65
CA LYS A 90 3.96 -24.66 -7.39
C LYS A 90 5.30 -23.97 -7.65
N SER A 91 5.36 -22.64 -7.49
CA SER A 91 6.54 -21.78 -7.59
C SER A 91 6.71 -20.96 -6.31
N THR A 92 7.72 -20.10 -6.25
CA THR A 92 7.89 -19.11 -5.17
C THR A 92 6.98 -17.89 -5.41
N ASP A 93 5.66 -18.11 -5.46
CA ASP A 93 4.68 -17.04 -5.69
C ASP A 93 4.59 -16.10 -4.48
N THR A 94 4.45 -14.80 -4.75
CA THR A 94 4.37 -13.77 -3.72
C THR A 94 3.23 -12.80 -4.00
N PRO A 95 2.31 -12.59 -3.04
CA PRO A 95 1.32 -11.52 -3.13
C PRO A 95 2.02 -10.16 -3.10
N VAL A 96 1.53 -9.24 -3.92
CA VAL A 96 2.02 -7.88 -4.04
C VAL A 96 1.05 -6.87 -3.44
N ASP A 97 -0.22 -6.95 -3.81
CA ASP A 97 -1.22 -5.94 -3.44
C ASP A 97 -2.66 -6.49 -3.45
N ILE A 98 -3.60 -5.78 -2.82
CA ILE A 98 -5.00 -6.18 -2.66
C ILE A 98 -5.93 -4.96 -2.76
N ASN A 99 -6.97 -5.04 -3.59
CA ASN A 99 -8.00 -3.99 -3.65
C ASN A 99 -9.13 -4.21 -2.63
N ALA A 100 -10.02 -3.22 -2.46
CA ALA A 100 -11.13 -3.30 -1.50
C ALA A 100 -12.14 -4.45 -1.74
N ASP A 101 -12.16 -5.02 -2.95
CA ASP A 101 -12.98 -6.19 -3.29
C ASP A 101 -12.33 -7.52 -2.89
N GLY A 102 -11.11 -7.49 -2.32
CA GLY A 102 -10.34 -8.68 -1.96
C GLY A 102 -9.68 -9.38 -3.14
N VAL A 103 -9.56 -8.71 -4.29
CA VAL A 103 -8.76 -9.21 -5.42
C VAL A 103 -7.29 -9.02 -5.08
N VAL A 104 -6.56 -10.12 -5.02
CA VAL A 104 -5.12 -10.12 -4.74
C VAL A 104 -4.37 -10.23 -6.06
N ILE A 105 -3.29 -9.49 -6.20
CA ILE A 105 -2.33 -9.66 -7.30
C ILE A 105 -1.00 -10.14 -6.75
N GLY A 106 -0.22 -10.80 -7.59
CA GLY A 106 1.11 -11.23 -7.20
C GLY A 106 1.99 -11.62 -8.37
N ASN A 107 3.25 -11.89 -8.04
CA ASN A 107 4.27 -12.32 -8.97
C ASN A 107 4.65 -13.76 -8.70
N GLY A 108 4.81 -14.54 -9.76
CA GLY A 108 5.28 -15.92 -9.74
C GLY A 108 6.31 -16.17 -10.85
N SER A 109 6.58 -17.44 -11.12
CA SER A 109 7.48 -17.87 -12.20
C SER A 109 6.76 -18.85 -13.12
N ALA A 110 6.88 -18.63 -14.43
CA ALA A 110 6.47 -19.63 -15.41
C ALA A 110 7.44 -20.83 -15.41
N GLU A 111 7.08 -21.92 -16.10
CA GLU A 111 7.98 -23.07 -16.31
C GLU A 111 9.29 -22.67 -17.02
N SER A 112 9.27 -21.60 -17.81
CA SER A 112 10.46 -21.03 -18.46
C SER A 112 11.39 -20.30 -17.49
N GLY A 113 11.00 -20.12 -16.23
CA GLY A 113 11.72 -19.33 -15.22
C GLY A 113 11.47 -17.82 -15.30
N TYR A 114 10.70 -17.33 -16.27
CA TYR A 114 10.37 -15.91 -16.42
C TYR A 114 9.26 -15.48 -15.47
N GLY A 115 9.27 -14.18 -15.12
CA GLY A 115 8.24 -13.57 -14.28
C GLY A 115 6.86 -13.73 -14.88
N GLN A 116 5.94 -14.30 -14.10
CA GLN A 116 4.58 -14.63 -14.52
C GLN A 116 3.60 -14.06 -13.48
N PRO A 117 2.95 -12.93 -13.78
CA PRO A 117 2.03 -12.30 -12.85
C PRO A 117 0.69 -13.03 -12.81
N TRP A 118 0.07 -13.03 -11.63
CA TRP A 118 -1.21 -13.68 -11.37
C TRP A 118 -2.15 -12.78 -10.59
N ARG A 119 -3.44 -13.13 -10.63
CA ARG A 119 -4.48 -12.60 -9.77
C ARG A 119 -5.19 -13.72 -9.04
N TYR A 120 -5.63 -13.48 -7.82
CA TYR A 120 -6.50 -14.35 -7.06
C TYR A 120 -7.83 -13.63 -6.78
N ARG A 121 -8.93 -14.26 -7.20
CA ARG A 121 -10.30 -13.78 -7.02
C ARG A 121 -11.25 -14.96 -6.88
N ASP A 122 -12.23 -14.86 -5.99
CA ASP A 122 -13.31 -15.85 -5.83
C ASP A 122 -12.80 -17.29 -5.65
N GLY A 123 -11.70 -17.46 -4.90
CA GLY A 123 -11.10 -18.78 -4.65
C GLY A 123 -10.19 -19.30 -5.76
N LYS A 124 -9.97 -18.55 -6.83
CA LYS A 124 -9.22 -18.99 -8.01
C LYS A 124 -7.99 -18.13 -8.25
N LEU A 125 -6.86 -18.78 -8.47
CA LEU A 125 -5.64 -18.16 -8.96
C LEU A 125 -5.61 -18.26 -10.48
N GLU A 126 -5.49 -17.13 -11.16
CA GLU A 126 -5.48 -17.01 -12.61
C GLU A 126 -4.24 -16.24 -13.05
N GLN A 127 -3.58 -16.74 -14.09
CA GLN A 127 -2.46 -16.03 -14.70
C GLN A 127 -2.96 -14.81 -15.47
N LEU A 128 -2.26 -13.68 -15.33
CA LEU A 128 -2.55 -12.50 -16.12
C LEU A 128 -1.95 -12.65 -17.54
N PRO A 129 -2.56 -12.03 -18.56
CA PRO A 129 -2.00 -12.02 -19.90
C PRO A 129 -0.64 -11.31 -19.90
N VAL A 130 0.29 -11.84 -20.67
CA VAL A 130 1.65 -11.33 -20.80
C VAL A 130 1.97 -11.03 -22.27
N LEU A 131 2.80 -10.02 -22.49
CA LEU A 131 3.42 -9.76 -23.79
C LEU A 131 4.68 -10.64 -23.95
N PRO A 132 5.13 -10.92 -25.19
CA PRO A 132 6.45 -11.51 -25.42
C PRO A 132 7.53 -10.68 -24.72
N SER A 133 8.24 -11.30 -23.78
CA SER A 133 9.15 -10.64 -22.83
C SER A 133 10.05 -11.67 -22.15
N THR A 134 11.07 -11.19 -21.43
CA THR A 134 11.92 -12.01 -20.55
C THR A 134 11.48 -11.96 -19.08
N GLY A 135 10.42 -11.21 -18.78
CA GLY A 135 9.83 -11.12 -17.45
C GLY A 135 8.77 -10.03 -17.39
N ILE A 136 7.66 -10.32 -16.71
CA ILE A 136 6.61 -9.34 -16.42
C ILE A 136 6.27 -9.41 -14.94
N PHE A 137 6.10 -8.25 -14.33
CA PHE A 137 5.82 -8.10 -12.91
C PHE A 137 4.71 -7.09 -12.70
N VAL A 138 3.80 -7.40 -11.78
CA VAL A 138 2.80 -6.46 -11.25
C VAL A 138 3.32 -5.75 -10.01
N SER A 139 2.85 -4.54 -9.77
CA SER A 139 3.31 -3.68 -8.67
C SER A 139 2.18 -3.12 -7.81
N ALA A 140 1.00 -2.85 -8.38
CA ALA A 140 -0.13 -2.33 -7.60
C ALA A 140 -1.48 -2.57 -8.31
N ILE A 141 -2.57 -2.59 -7.54
CA ILE A 141 -3.96 -2.66 -8.00
C ILE A 141 -4.79 -1.56 -7.34
N ASN A 142 -5.69 -0.91 -8.08
CA ASN A 142 -6.64 0.05 -7.50
C ASN A 142 -8.02 -0.56 -7.21
N ASP A 143 -8.90 0.21 -6.55
CA ASP A 143 -10.26 -0.25 -6.22
C ASP A 143 -11.14 -0.55 -7.46
N ALA A 144 -10.84 0.05 -8.62
CA ALA A 144 -11.52 -0.30 -9.86
C ALA A 144 -11.05 -1.64 -10.45
N GLY A 145 -9.97 -2.23 -9.92
CA GLY A 145 -9.34 -3.46 -10.39
C GLY A 145 -8.32 -3.26 -11.51
N ASP A 146 -7.93 -2.02 -11.81
CA ASP A 146 -6.83 -1.75 -12.73
C ASP A 146 -5.51 -2.12 -12.06
N ILE A 147 -4.69 -2.89 -12.76
CA ILE A 147 -3.39 -3.35 -12.29
C ILE A 147 -2.31 -2.63 -13.09
N VAL A 148 -1.21 -2.27 -12.43
CA VAL A 148 -0.02 -1.71 -13.09
C VAL A 148 1.22 -2.52 -12.73
N GLY A 149 2.25 -2.38 -13.56
CA GLY A 149 3.54 -3.00 -13.34
C GLY A 149 4.49 -2.70 -14.49
N TYR A 150 5.38 -3.64 -14.79
CA TYR A 150 6.39 -3.46 -15.82
C TYR A 150 6.82 -4.80 -16.44
N GLY A 151 7.45 -4.74 -17.61
CA GLY A 151 8.09 -5.88 -18.24
C GLY A 151 9.44 -5.54 -18.83
N SER A 152 10.30 -6.54 -18.96
CA SER A 152 11.63 -6.44 -19.58
C SER A 152 11.66 -7.07 -20.97
N ASP A 153 12.46 -6.49 -21.86
CA ASP A 153 12.68 -6.98 -23.24
C ASP A 153 11.41 -7.14 -24.08
N ILE A 154 10.34 -6.41 -23.72
CA ILE A 154 9.22 -6.14 -24.65
C ILE A 154 9.72 -5.24 -25.76
N VAL A 155 10.54 -4.26 -25.39
CA VAL A 155 11.44 -3.51 -26.26
C VAL A 155 12.86 -3.90 -25.85
N PRO A 156 13.75 -4.32 -26.77
CA PRO A 156 15.06 -4.86 -26.42
C PRO A 156 15.88 -3.93 -25.53
N GLY A 157 16.28 -4.41 -24.34
CA GLY A 157 17.12 -3.65 -23.41
C GLY A 157 16.40 -2.54 -22.63
N GLU A 158 15.06 -2.44 -22.71
CA GLU A 158 14.27 -1.45 -21.99
C GLU A 158 13.27 -2.10 -21.03
N LEU A 159 13.00 -1.40 -19.93
CA LEU A 159 11.82 -1.64 -19.10
C LEU A 159 10.64 -0.86 -19.65
N VAL A 160 9.49 -1.52 -19.68
CA VAL A 160 8.26 -0.97 -20.22
C VAL A 160 7.17 -1.00 -19.17
N ALA A 161 6.56 0.15 -18.89
CA ALA A 161 5.45 0.26 -17.96
C ALA A 161 4.19 -0.36 -18.56
N LEU A 162 3.47 -1.16 -17.77
CA LEU A 162 2.32 -1.95 -18.21
C LEU A 162 1.08 -1.63 -17.39
N ARG A 163 -0.08 -1.83 -18.01
CA ARG A 163 -1.39 -1.84 -17.35
C ARG A 163 -2.22 -3.04 -17.79
N TRP A 164 -2.93 -3.64 -16.83
CA TRP A 164 -4.04 -4.55 -17.08
C TRP A 164 -5.34 -3.84 -16.71
N PRO A 165 -6.11 -3.37 -17.70
CA PRO A 165 -7.32 -2.61 -17.44
C PRO A 165 -8.47 -3.52 -16.97
N ALA A 166 -9.12 -3.14 -15.87
CA ALA A 166 -10.27 -3.88 -15.34
C ALA A 166 -11.42 -3.98 -16.36
N ALA A 167 -11.60 -2.91 -17.15
CA ALA A 167 -12.64 -2.80 -18.17
C ALA A 167 -12.41 -3.72 -19.39
N ARG A 168 -11.20 -4.26 -19.56
CA ARG A 168 -10.88 -5.22 -20.65
C ARG A 168 -10.08 -6.40 -20.09
N PRO A 169 -10.74 -7.32 -19.35
CA PRO A 169 -10.09 -8.52 -18.82
C PRO A 169 -9.41 -9.33 -19.92
N GLY A 170 -8.27 -9.93 -19.60
CA GLY A 170 -7.50 -10.71 -20.59
C GLY A 170 -6.66 -9.86 -21.55
N THR A 171 -6.53 -8.56 -21.30
CA THR A 171 -5.62 -7.69 -22.04
C THR A 171 -4.53 -7.11 -21.14
N VAL A 172 -3.37 -6.83 -21.73
CA VAL A 172 -2.27 -6.05 -21.17
C VAL A 172 -1.87 -5.02 -22.20
N GLU A 173 -1.57 -3.81 -21.74
CA GLU A 173 -1.23 -2.68 -22.59
C GLU A 173 0.06 -2.01 -22.11
N VAL A 174 0.89 -1.64 -23.08
CA VAL A 174 2.04 -0.76 -22.85
C VAL A 174 1.52 0.63 -22.56
N LEU A 175 1.92 1.18 -21.42
CA LEU A 175 1.59 2.55 -21.06
C LEU A 175 2.44 3.53 -21.86
N ASP A 176 1.80 4.60 -22.33
CA ASP A 176 2.52 5.81 -22.70
C ASP A 176 3.14 6.40 -21.42
N ALA A 177 4.46 6.24 -21.30
CA ALA A 177 5.30 6.57 -20.16
C ALA A 177 6.70 6.95 -20.68
N PRO A 178 7.56 7.58 -19.86
CA PRO A 178 8.94 7.84 -20.26
C PRO A 178 9.68 6.55 -20.67
N VAL A 179 10.75 6.69 -21.45
CA VAL A 179 11.60 5.54 -21.84
C VAL A 179 12.18 4.87 -20.60
N ASP A 180 12.30 3.55 -20.65
CA ASP A 180 12.81 2.71 -19.55
C ASP A 180 11.99 2.86 -18.25
N ALA A 181 10.66 2.94 -18.38
CA ALA A 181 9.76 3.18 -17.26
C ALA A 181 9.26 1.90 -16.59
N GLN A 182 9.13 1.98 -15.27
CA GLN A 182 8.43 1.02 -14.43
C GLN A 182 7.32 1.72 -13.66
N ALA A 183 6.10 1.21 -13.73
CA ALA A 183 5.01 1.66 -12.88
C ALA A 183 5.13 0.99 -11.50
N GLY A 184 5.22 1.80 -10.43
CA GLY A 184 5.34 1.31 -9.06
C GLY A 184 4.04 1.35 -8.27
N GLY A 185 3.15 2.31 -8.55
CA GLY A 185 1.90 2.48 -7.82
C GLY A 185 0.77 3.06 -8.66
N ILE A 186 -0.48 2.75 -8.30
CA ILE A 186 -1.69 3.32 -8.89
C ILE A 186 -2.66 3.74 -7.78
N THR A 187 -3.30 4.87 -7.96
CA THR A 187 -4.34 5.38 -7.03
C THR A 187 -5.74 5.08 -7.58
N ASP A 188 -6.77 5.17 -6.74
CA ASP A 188 -8.17 4.87 -7.14
C ASP A 188 -8.71 5.78 -8.25
N ASN A 189 -8.15 6.97 -8.41
CA ASN A 189 -8.53 7.85 -9.52
C ASN A 189 -7.84 7.49 -10.85
N GLY A 190 -6.94 6.48 -10.86
CA GLY A 190 -6.17 6.06 -12.03
C GLY A 190 -4.86 6.82 -12.25
N THR A 191 -4.42 7.66 -11.30
CA THR A 191 -3.08 8.26 -11.35
C THR A 191 -2.05 7.18 -11.06
N ILE A 192 -1.07 7.05 -11.95
CA ILE A 192 0.02 6.06 -11.88
C ILE A 192 1.32 6.80 -11.55
N VAL A 193 2.15 6.24 -10.69
CA VAL A 193 3.51 6.73 -10.43
C VAL A 193 4.53 5.65 -10.72
N GLY A 194 5.76 6.07 -10.99
CA GLY A 194 6.83 5.15 -11.28
C GLY A 194 8.18 5.82 -11.33
N SER A 195 9.17 5.04 -11.76
CA SER A 195 10.53 5.49 -12.01
C SER A 195 10.89 5.20 -13.47
N ALA A 196 11.76 5.99 -14.07
CA ALA A 196 12.18 5.78 -15.46
C ALA A 196 13.61 6.25 -15.70
N GLY A 197 14.27 5.71 -16.72
CA GLY A 197 15.62 6.08 -17.14
C GLY A 197 16.68 5.04 -16.75
N PRO A 198 17.92 5.24 -17.20
CA PRO A 198 18.97 4.23 -17.07
C PRO A 198 19.39 4.06 -15.60
N PHE A 199 19.90 2.88 -15.26
CA PHE A 199 20.38 2.57 -13.91
C PHE A 199 21.34 3.66 -13.39
N GLY A 200 21.04 4.20 -12.21
CA GLY A 200 21.82 5.29 -11.58
C GLY A 200 21.32 6.71 -11.89
N ASP A 201 20.46 6.88 -12.90
CA ASP A 201 19.86 8.17 -13.30
C ASP A 201 18.32 8.10 -13.35
N TRP A 202 17.71 7.28 -12.49
CA TRP A 202 16.24 7.14 -12.47
C TRP A 202 15.55 8.44 -12.10
N ASN A 203 14.45 8.74 -12.77
CA ASN A 203 13.60 9.87 -12.49
C ASN A 203 12.18 9.41 -12.17
N SER A 204 11.64 9.92 -11.08
CA SER A 204 10.27 9.64 -10.69
C SER A 204 9.29 10.38 -11.60
N TRP A 205 8.24 9.69 -12.03
CA TRP A 205 7.20 10.24 -12.90
C TRP A 205 5.81 9.97 -12.34
N VAL A 206 4.86 10.79 -12.77
CA VAL A 206 3.43 10.61 -12.51
C VAL A 206 2.67 10.75 -13.83
N ARG A 207 1.81 9.79 -14.11
CA ARG A 207 0.87 9.81 -15.23
C ARG A 207 -0.54 9.98 -14.71
N ARG A 208 -1.20 11.05 -15.15
CA ARG A 208 -2.58 11.39 -14.81
C ARG A 208 -3.57 10.53 -15.60
N PRO A 209 -4.83 10.42 -15.16
CA PRO A 209 -5.86 9.65 -15.87
C PRO A 209 -6.12 10.17 -17.29
N ASN A 210 -5.90 11.46 -17.54
CA ASN A 210 -6.00 12.07 -18.87
C ASN A 210 -4.78 11.83 -19.77
N GLY A 211 -3.81 11.02 -19.33
CA GLY A 211 -2.58 10.71 -20.07
C GLY A 211 -1.44 11.69 -19.88
N ARG A 212 -1.63 12.82 -19.19
CA ARG A 212 -0.55 13.79 -18.94
C ARG A 212 0.53 13.17 -18.04
N ILE A 213 1.78 13.30 -18.44
CA ILE A 213 2.95 12.85 -17.68
C ILE A 213 3.68 14.07 -17.11
N ASP A 214 4.06 14.00 -15.84
CA ASP A 214 4.87 14.98 -15.13
C ASP A 214 6.02 14.29 -14.39
N ALA A 215 7.10 15.03 -14.15
CA ALA A 215 8.15 14.60 -13.23
C ALA A 215 7.74 14.83 -11.76
N LEU A 216 8.07 13.88 -10.88
CA LEU A 216 8.00 14.07 -9.43
C LEU A 216 9.35 14.60 -8.93
N THR A 217 9.52 15.92 -9.01
CA THR A 217 10.80 16.57 -8.74
C THR A 217 11.10 16.76 -7.25
N PHE A 218 12.38 16.80 -6.90
CA PHE A 218 12.87 17.23 -5.59
C PHE A 218 14.08 18.16 -5.76
N PRO A 219 14.13 19.34 -5.10
CA PRO A 219 15.24 20.27 -5.25
C PRO A 219 16.60 19.65 -4.88
N GLY A 220 17.56 19.71 -5.81
CA GLY A 220 18.91 19.17 -5.61
C GLY A 220 19.01 17.64 -5.71
N ALA A 221 17.93 16.95 -6.10
CA ALA A 221 18.01 15.53 -6.43
C ALA A 221 18.75 15.31 -7.75
N GLU A 222 19.74 14.43 -7.72
CA GLU A 222 20.41 13.92 -8.92
C GLU A 222 19.54 12.87 -9.62
N TRP A 223 18.92 12.00 -8.82
CA TRP A 223 17.98 10.98 -9.28
C TRP A 223 16.99 10.62 -8.16
N SER A 224 15.86 10.02 -8.54
CA SER A 224 14.73 9.74 -7.68
C SER A 224 13.96 8.50 -8.11
N THR A 225 13.38 7.80 -7.13
CA THR A 225 12.49 6.67 -7.37
C THR A 225 11.15 6.87 -6.67
N ALA A 226 10.06 6.43 -7.30
CA ALA A 226 8.72 6.37 -6.72
C ALA A 226 8.22 4.93 -6.80
N GLY A 227 7.83 4.37 -5.64
CA GLY A 227 7.57 2.93 -5.49
C GLY A 227 6.16 2.57 -5.05
N ALA A 228 5.41 3.49 -4.45
CA ALA A 228 4.03 3.24 -4.02
C ALA A 228 3.21 4.53 -4.04
N ALA A 229 1.90 4.42 -4.23
CA ALA A 229 0.97 5.54 -4.20
C ALA A 229 -0.41 5.12 -3.70
N ALA A 230 -1.05 6.02 -2.94
CA ALA A 230 -2.43 5.86 -2.50
C ALA A 230 -3.10 7.23 -2.31
N GLY A 231 -4.36 7.34 -2.72
CA GLY A 231 -5.11 8.59 -2.72
C GLY A 231 -4.40 9.70 -3.49
N ARG A 232 -3.78 10.64 -2.76
CA ARG A 232 -3.04 11.78 -3.33
C ARG A 232 -1.55 11.74 -3.04
N TRP A 233 -1.06 10.65 -2.46
CA TRP A 233 0.31 10.54 -2.00
C TRP A 233 1.07 9.54 -2.86
N ALA A 234 2.33 9.86 -3.11
CA ALA A 234 3.33 8.90 -3.56
C ALA A 234 4.51 8.93 -2.61
N ILE A 235 5.21 7.82 -2.48
CA ILE A 235 6.42 7.70 -1.66
C ILE A 235 7.58 7.15 -2.47
N GLY A 236 8.78 7.48 -2.02
CA GLY A 236 10.00 6.99 -2.65
C GLY A 236 11.25 7.64 -2.10
N GLN A 237 12.32 7.59 -2.89
CA GLN A 237 13.66 7.98 -2.46
C GLN A 237 14.25 9.02 -3.42
N VAL A 238 15.07 9.91 -2.85
CA VAL A 238 15.83 10.91 -3.61
C VAL A 238 17.29 10.86 -3.19
N TRP A 239 18.19 10.92 -4.16
CA TRP A 239 19.63 10.99 -3.94
C TRP A 239 20.12 12.42 -4.21
N LEU A 240 20.83 12.99 -3.25
CA LEU A 240 21.34 14.36 -3.31
C LEU A 240 22.86 14.33 -3.51
N GLY A 241 23.37 15.11 -4.46
CA GLY A 241 24.74 15.63 -4.54
C GLY A 241 25.88 14.72 -4.04
N GLY A 242 26.38 13.79 -4.87
CA GLY A 242 27.66 13.10 -4.66
C GLY A 242 27.74 12.12 -3.47
N GLY A 243 26.61 11.73 -2.88
CA GLY A 243 26.52 10.75 -1.80
C GLY A 243 25.79 9.47 -2.20
N THR A 244 26.09 8.36 -1.52
CA THR A 244 25.35 7.09 -1.67
C THR A 244 24.07 7.03 -0.84
N SER A 245 23.82 8.03 0.01
CA SER A 245 22.69 8.06 0.93
C SER A 245 21.46 8.68 0.27
N SER A 246 20.34 7.96 0.31
CA SER A 246 19.05 8.48 -0.12
C SER A 246 18.24 9.03 1.05
N THR A 247 17.45 10.05 0.74
CA THR A 247 16.42 10.55 1.66
C THR A 247 15.05 10.03 1.25
N ARG A 248 14.24 9.69 2.26
CA ARG A 248 12.87 9.21 2.07
C ARG A 248 11.95 10.40 1.89
N VAL A 249 11.10 10.37 0.87
CA VAL A 249 10.22 11.48 0.52
C VAL A 249 8.80 11.00 0.28
N ARG A 250 7.85 11.85 0.61
CA ARG A 250 6.44 11.73 0.23
C ARG A 250 6.04 12.94 -0.61
N TRP A 251 5.51 12.70 -1.80
CA TRP A 251 4.97 13.73 -2.69
C TRP A 251 3.44 13.85 -2.56
N ASP A 252 2.92 15.08 -2.62
CA ASP A 252 1.51 15.39 -2.83
C ASP A 252 1.25 15.50 -4.34
N LEU A 253 0.58 14.49 -4.89
CA LEU A 253 0.29 14.38 -6.32
C LEU A 253 -0.63 15.49 -6.84
N ARG A 254 -1.26 16.29 -5.98
CA ARG A 254 -2.14 17.39 -6.44
C ARG A 254 -1.35 18.58 -6.95
N ASN A 255 -0.22 18.89 -6.32
CA ASN A 255 0.54 20.12 -6.57
C ASN A 255 2.05 19.90 -6.69
N GLY A 256 2.54 18.66 -6.56
CA GLY A 256 3.97 18.34 -6.65
C GLY A 256 4.78 18.73 -5.41
N SER A 257 4.14 19.25 -4.36
CA SER A 257 4.82 19.53 -3.09
C SER A 257 5.30 18.24 -2.45
N HIS A 258 6.36 18.32 -1.64
CA HIS A 258 7.00 17.15 -1.04
C HIS A 258 7.28 17.35 0.45
N THR A 259 7.42 16.25 1.17
CA THR A 259 7.79 16.20 2.58
C THR A 259 8.88 15.17 2.77
N LEU A 260 9.97 15.57 3.44
CA LEU A 260 10.95 14.60 3.91
C LEU A 260 10.36 13.75 5.03
N LEU A 261 10.46 12.44 4.87
CA LEU A 261 10.11 11.49 5.90
C LEU A 261 11.27 11.34 6.89
N ASP A 262 10.95 10.85 8.07
CA ASP A 262 11.95 10.58 9.12
C ASP A 262 13.11 9.72 8.59
N GLN A 263 14.35 10.16 8.85
CA GLN A 263 15.56 9.45 8.44
C GLN A 263 15.75 8.12 9.17
N GLU A 264 15.10 7.94 10.32
CA GLU A 264 15.11 6.67 11.05
C GLU A 264 14.28 5.58 10.35
N MET A 265 13.48 5.91 9.33
CA MET A 265 12.79 4.93 8.49
C MET A 265 13.83 4.14 7.67
N PRO A 266 14.04 2.84 7.94
CA PRO A 266 15.08 2.08 7.25
C PRO A 266 14.73 1.82 5.79
N ALA A 267 13.45 1.70 5.47
CA ALA A 267 12.92 1.50 4.12
C ALA A 267 11.53 2.14 4.01
N LEU A 268 11.04 2.27 2.78
CA LEU A 268 9.66 2.63 2.47
C LEU A 268 9.02 1.44 1.78
N THR A 269 7.90 0.96 2.30
CA THR A 269 7.19 -0.18 1.68
C THR A 269 5.82 0.23 1.16
N ASP A 270 5.07 1.05 1.91
CA ASP A 270 3.69 1.37 1.54
C ASP A 270 3.20 2.70 2.14
N VAL A 271 2.19 3.30 1.53
CA VAL A 271 1.51 4.53 1.94
C VAL A 271 0.00 4.38 1.78
N ASN A 272 -0.79 4.84 2.74
CA ASN A 272 -2.25 4.87 2.61
C ASN A 272 -2.77 6.24 2.11
N ALA A 273 -4.06 6.33 1.76
CA ALA A 273 -4.68 7.55 1.24
C ALA A 273 -4.64 8.73 2.22
N LYS A 274 -4.43 8.46 3.52
CA LYS A 274 -4.22 9.46 4.58
C LYS A 274 -2.76 9.95 4.67
N GLY A 275 -1.88 9.43 3.84
CA GLY A 275 -0.45 9.77 3.77
C GLY A 275 0.36 9.15 4.90
N VAL A 276 -0.16 8.15 5.60
CA VAL A 276 0.63 7.41 6.59
C VAL A 276 1.48 6.40 5.83
N VAL A 277 2.77 6.39 6.13
CA VAL A 277 3.81 5.61 5.46
C VAL A 277 4.35 4.57 6.42
N VAL A 278 4.62 3.37 5.94
CA VAL A 278 5.26 2.29 6.71
C VAL A 278 6.51 1.78 6.01
N GLY A 279 7.38 1.17 6.79
CA GLY A 279 8.54 0.44 6.28
C GLY A 279 9.52 0.08 7.40
N GLY A 280 10.13 -1.11 7.27
CA GLY A 280 10.88 -1.70 8.38
C GLY A 280 10.03 -1.82 9.63
N ASP A 281 10.55 -1.45 10.79
CA ASP A 281 9.84 -1.51 12.06
C ASP A 281 9.05 -0.23 12.38
N ARG A 282 8.77 0.65 11.41
CA ARG A 282 8.28 2.01 11.67
C ARG A 282 7.04 2.42 10.86
N VAL A 283 6.34 3.40 11.44
CA VAL A 283 5.23 4.13 10.83
C VAL A 283 5.46 5.64 10.95
N ALA A 284 5.18 6.40 9.89
CA ALA A 284 5.40 7.84 9.81
C ALA A 284 4.23 8.57 9.09
N ARG A 285 4.02 9.85 9.40
CA ARG A 285 3.14 10.76 8.62
C ARG A 285 3.89 12.02 8.14
N GLY A 286 5.14 12.19 8.53
CA GLY A 286 5.95 13.35 8.19
C GLY A 286 7.39 13.11 8.59
N SER A 287 8.06 14.14 9.11
CA SER A 287 9.46 14.09 9.52
C SER A 287 9.73 13.30 10.80
N THR A 288 8.70 12.76 11.44
CA THR A 288 8.81 11.91 12.64
C THR A 288 8.11 10.58 12.42
N SER A 289 8.73 9.52 12.92
CA SER A 289 8.22 8.15 12.88
C SER A 289 8.11 7.56 14.28
N ARG A 290 7.44 6.41 14.39
CA ARG A 290 7.31 5.64 15.62
C ARG A 290 7.65 4.18 15.33
N VAL A 291 8.38 3.57 16.26
CA VAL A 291 8.65 2.13 16.23
C VAL A 291 7.38 1.36 16.55
N LEU A 292 7.09 0.34 15.75
CA LEU A 292 5.98 -0.58 15.96
C LEU A 292 6.31 -1.52 17.13
N PRO A 293 5.33 -1.77 18.02
CA PRO A 293 5.56 -2.65 19.16
C PRO A 293 5.72 -4.11 18.72
N GLY A 294 6.43 -4.91 19.52
CA GLY A 294 6.62 -6.34 19.28
C GLY A 294 8.04 -6.74 18.87
N GLY A 295 8.92 -5.77 18.62
CA GLY A 295 10.37 -5.96 18.50
C GLY A 295 11.10 -5.90 19.86
N GLY A 296 12.37 -6.30 19.88
CA GLY A 296 13.22 -6.29 21.06
C GLY A 296 14.50 -7.13 20.88
N LYS A 297 15.21 -7.43 21.98
CA LYS A 297 16.41 -8.27 21.92
C LYS A 297 16.06 -9.65 21.37
N GLY A 298 16.64 -10.01 20.22
CA GLY A 298 16.39 -11.30 19.55
C GLY A 298 15.03 -11.40 18.84
N VAL A 299 14.27 -10.30 18.74
CA VAL A 299 12.97 -10.26 18.06
C VAL A 299 12.91 -9.07 17.12
N VAL A 300 12.74 -9.33 15.83
CA VAL A 300 12.60 -8.29 14.79
C VAL A 300 11.15 -8.24 14.33
N VAL A 301 10.65 -7.04 14.08
CA VAL A 301 9.37 -6.82 13.40
C VAL A 301 9.60 -6.04 12.11
N GLY A 302 8.74 -6.26 11.13
CA GLY A 302 8.74 -5.49 9.89
C GLY A 302 7.34 -5.31 9.36
N ALA A 303 6.97 -4.07 9.05
CA ALA A 303 5.78 -3.69 8.32
C ALA A 303 5.99 -3.90 6.82
N ARG A 304 4.94 -4.39 6.16
CA ARG A 304 4.89 -4.63 4.72
C ARG A 304 3.90 -3.68 4.04
N SER A 305 2.69 -3.57 4.57
CA SER A 305 1.60 -2.81 3.97
C SER A 305 0.69 -2.14 5.01
N ILE A 306 0.01 -1.07 4.63
CA ILE A 306 -0.89 -0.26 5.47
C ILE A 306 -2.22 0.06 4.79
N SER A 307 -3.32 -0.21 5.49
CA SER A 307 -4.67 0.13 5.04
C SER A 307 -5.04 1.59 5.34
N ASP A 308 -6.09 2.09 4.67
CA ASP A 308 -6.70 3.38 4.99
C ASP A 308 -7.35 3.42 6.37
N SER A 309 -7.81 2.27 6.87
CA SER A 309 -8.28 2.13 8.25
C SER A 309 -7.16 2.25 9.30
N GLY A 310 -5.88 2.28 8.88
CA GLY A 310 -4.71 2.35 9.77
C GLY A 310 -4.29 0.99 10.31
N THR A 311 -4.75 -0.09 9.68
CA THR A 311 -4.22 -1.44 9.92
C THR A 311 -2.88 -1.56 9.22
N ILE A 312 -1.87 -2.06 9.92
CA ILE A 312 -0.57 -2.39 9.32
C ILE A 312 -0.39 -3.89 9.40
N VAL A 313 0.13 -4.51 8.35
CA VAL A 313 0.48 -5.95 8.33
C VAL A 313 1.95 -6.15 8.07
N GLY A 314 2.46 -7.31 8.47
CA GLY A 314 3.84 -7.70 8.26
C GLY A 314 4.23 -8.93 9.06
N PHE A 315 5.45 -8.93 9.58
CA PHE A 315 6.00 -10.09 10.29
C PHE A 315 6.60 -9.74 11.65
N ARG A 316 6.70 -10.79 12.48
CA ARG A 316 7.57 -10.86 13.66
C ARG A 316 8.46 -12.09 13.54
N ASN A 317 9.77 -11.88 13.64
CA ASN A 317 10.80 -12.91 13.55
C ASN A 317 11.51 -13.08 14.91
N ILE A 318 11.43 -14.27 15.50
CA ILE A 318 12.05 -14.61 16.80
C ILE A 318 13.30 -15.46 16.56
N LEU A 319 14.46 -14.99 17.03
CA LEU A 319 15.75 -15.68 16.97
C LEU A 319 16.20 -16.10 15.55
N ALA A 320 15.67 -15.44 14.50
CA ALA A 320 15.87 -15.80 13.09
C ALA A 320 15.30 -17.17 12.65
N ASP A 321 14.72 -17.95 13.55
CA ASP A 321 14.23 -19.31 13.29
C ASP A 321 12.73 -19.38 13.01
N ARG A 322 11.95 -18.40 13.49
CA ARG A 322 10.49 -18.41 13.34
C ARG A 322 9.92 -17.06 12.97
N LEU A 323 9.39 -16.97 11.76
CA LEU A 323 8.74 -15.80 11.21
C LEU A 323 7.22 -16.00 11.25
N THR A 324 6.52 -15.08 11.91
CA THR A 324 5.06 -15.16 12.15
C THR A 324 4.34 -13.95 11.57
N PRO A 325 3.15 -14.11 10.98
CA PRO A 325 2.42 -13.02 10.36
C PRO A 325 1.71 -12.24 11.45
N VAL A 326 1.81 -10.92 11.39
CA VAL A 326 1.27 -10.03 12.42
C VAL A 326 0.50 -8.87 11.82
N ARG A 327 -0.37 -8.32 12.65
CA ARG A 327 -1.18 -7.14 12.37
C ARG A 327 -1.06 -6.14 13.51
N TRP A 328 -0.82 -4.88 13.17
CA TRP A 328 -0.90 -3.76 14.09
C TRP A 328 -2.17 -2.94 13.89
N THR A 329 -2.74 -2.44 14.98
CA THR A 329 -3.92 -1.58 14.98
C THR A 329 -3.81 -0.51 16.05
N GLY A 330 -4.41 0.67 15.82
CA GLY A 330 -4.38 1.77 16.79
C GLY A 330 -3.04 2.50 16.85
N CYS A 331 -2.27 2.43 15.78
CA CYS A 331 -1.08 3.23 15.52
C CYS A 331 -1.54 4.49 14.74
#